data_AF-A0A7S0LC35-F1
#
_entry.id   AF-A0A7S0LC35-F1
#
_cell.length_a   1.000
_cell.length_b   1.000
_cell.length_c   1.000
_cell.angle_alpha   90.00
_cell.angle_beta   90.00
_cell.angle_gamma   90.00
#
_symmetry.space_group_name_H-M   'P 1'
#
loop_
_entity.id
_entity.type
_entity.pdbx_description
1 polymer ?
#
loop_
_entity_poly.entity_id
_entity_poly.type
_entity_poly.pdbx_seq_one_letter_code
_entity_poly.pdbx_strand_id
1 'polypeptide(L)'
;PPAAAAALSTLESALGGKGSTSSGFVEAVWAAGAISEGCPQLDKKREKVQLASARESMRAQLNVETQPPLVLHLGAMLLLLELRGTFLYSLPGKLVPSLIEALQPELPEESFVTLASFARLVQASLAAPG
;
A
#
# COMPACT_ATOMS: atom_id res chain seq x y z
N PRO A 1 -9.88 22.99 13.87
CA PRO A 1 -8.82 23.96 14.27
C PRO A 1 -8.51 24.89 13.09
N PRO A 2 -8.18 26.17 13.31
CA PRO A 2 -7.96 27.16 12.24
C PRO A 2 -6.85 26.74 11.25
N ALA A 3 -5.85 25.98 11.72
CA ALA A 3 -4.79 25.42 10.88
C ALA A 3 -5.29 24.40 9.83
N ALA A 4 -6.29 23.58 10.17
CA ALA A 4 -6.84 22.59 9.25
C ALA A 4 -7.67 23.20 8.12
N ALA A 5 -8.36 24.32 8.39
CA ALA A 5 -9.12 25.04 7.37
C ALA A 5 -8.20 25.74 6.34
N ALA A 6 -7.08 26.30 6.81
CA ALA A 6 -6.05 26.89 5.94
C ALA A 6 -5.36 25.83 5.07
N ALA A 7 -5.04 24.67 5.65
CA ALA A 7 -4.51 23.51 4.95
C ALA A 7 -5.44 23.04 3.81
N LEU A 8 -6.74 22.91 4.11
CA LEU A 8 -7.76 22.50 3.14
C LEU A 8 -7.93 23.51 2.00
N SER A 9 -7.90 24.82 2.28
CA SER A 9 -7.99 25.87 1.26
C SER A 9 -6.76 25.90 0.33
N THR A 10 -5.57 25.61 0.87
CA THR A 10 -4.33 25.48 0.08
C THR A 10 -4.40 24.27 -0.86
N LEU A 11 -4.93 23.16 -0.35
CA LEU A 11 -5.18 21.92 -1.09
C LEU A 11 -6.20 22.10 -2.22
N GLU A 12 -7.30 22.79 -1.94
CA GLU A 12 -8.35 23.12 -2.91
C GLU A 12 -7.81 24.00 -4.04
N SER A 13 -6.96 24.98 -3.71
CA SER A 13 -6.31 25.85 -4.69
C SER A 13 -5.31 25.07 -5.57
N ALA A 14 -4.57 24.11 -5.00
CA ALA A 14 -3.66 23.24 -5.75
C ALA A 14 -4.41 22.30 -6.72
N LEU A 15 -5.63 21.88 -6.35
CA LEU A 15 -6.49 21.03 -7.19
C LEU A 15 -7.24 21.82 -8.28
N GLY A 16 -7.62 23.07 -8.00
CA GLY A 16 -8.43 23.91 -8.90
C GLY A 16 -7.65 24.63 -10.01
N GLY A 17 -6.32 24.64 -9.96
CA GLY A 17 -5.48 25.31 -10.97
C GLY A 17 -5.37 24.54 -12.29
N LYS A 18 -5.44 25.24 -13.43
CA LYS A 18 -5.04 24.70 -14.75
C LYS A 18 -3.55 24.30 -14.69
N GLY A 19 -3.27 23.00 -14.62
CA GLY A 19 -1.92 22.45 -14.42
C GLY A 19 -1.75 21.63 -13.14
N SER A 20 -2.83 21.40 -12.39
CA SER A 20 -2.91 20.44 -11.28
C SER A 20 -2.30 19.09 -11.68
N THR A 21 -1.16 18.75 -11.06
CA THR A 21 -0.52 17.44 -11.17
C THR A 21 -0.62 16.71 -9.84
N SER A 22 -0.63 15.38 -9.87
CA SER A 22 -0.57 14.55 -8.65
C SER A 22 0.63 14.91 -7.77
N SER A 23 1.74 15.36 -8.39
CA SER A 23 2.92 15.87 -7.68
C SER A 23 2.64 17.16 -6.91
N GLY A 24 1.94 18.13 -7.51
CA GLY A 24 1.59 19.39 -6.83
C GLY A 24 0.58 19.21 -5.70
N PHE A 25 -0.36 18.26 -5.85
CA PHE A 25 -1.25 17.85 -4.77
C PHE A 25 -0.46 17.26 -3.60
N VAL A 26 0.44 16.32 -3.88
CA VAL A 26 1.33 15.70 -2.89
C VAL A 26 2.12 16.79 -2.14
N GLU A 27 2.78 17.71 -2.82
CA GLU A 27 3.52 18.78 -2.14
C GLU A 27 2.62 19.64 -1.24
N ALA A 28 1.42 20.00 -1.69
CA ALA A 28 0.46 20.77 -0.89
C ALA A 28 0.00 20.02 0.37
N VAL A 29 -0.21 18.70 0.26
CA VAL A 29 -0.58 17.83 1.38
C VAL A 29 0.55 17.72 2.42
N TRP A 30 1.79 17.62 1.96
CA TRP A 30 2.96 17.61 2.84
C TRP A 30 3.16 18.98 3.52
N ALA A 31 3.05 20.08 2.77
CA ALA A 31 3.16 21.44 3.30
C ALA A 31 2.06 21.75 4.32
N ALA A 32 0.87 21.17 4.14
CA ALA A 32 -0.25 21.27 5.08
C ALA A 32 -0.01 20.52 6.40
N GLY A 33 1.08 19.74 6.53
CA GLY A 33 1.36 18.95 7.72
C GLY A 33 0.34 17.83 7.99
N ALA A 34 -0.64 17.65 7.10
CA ALA A 34 -1.76 16.73 7.27
C ALA A 34 -1.32 15.25 7.23
N ILE A 35 -0.12 14.98 6.72
CA ILE A 35 0.53 13.65 6.70
C ILE A 35 1.85 13.66 7.52
N SER A 36 2.25 14.79 8.12
CA SER A 36 3.62 14.98 8.60
C SER A 36 3.90 14.62 10.06
N GLU A 37 2.95 14.10 10.84
CA GLU A 37 3.32 13.41 12.08
C GLU A 37 3.86 12.01 11.75
N GLY A 38 5.05 11.94 11.14
CA GLY A 38 5.86 10.72 11.10
C GLY A 38 6.45 10.26 9.76
N CYS A 39 6.19 10.92 8.62
CA CYS A 39 6.73 10.48 7.32
C CYS A 39 7.72 11.50 6.71
N PRO A 40 9.01 11.49 7.10
CA PRO A 40 10.04 12.28 6.42
C PRO A 40 10.18 11.81 4.96
N GLN A 41 10.35 12.75 4.02
CA GLN A 41 10.81 12.40 2.67
C GLN A 41 12.19 11.74 2.80
N LEU A 42 12.26 10.46 2.50
CA LEU A 42 13.50 9.71 2.52
C LEU A 42 14.28 10.08 1.25
N ASP A 43 15.57 10.37 1.37
CA ASP A 43 16.41 10.43 0.18
C ASP A 43 16.40 9.07 -0.53
N LYS A 44 16.62 9.04 -1.84
CA LYS A 44 16.55 7.80 -2.65
C LYS A 44 17.40 6.65 -2.09
N LYS A 45 18.51 6.95 -1.40
CA LYS A 45 19.36 5.94 -0.77
C LYS A 45 18.68 5.36 0.47
N ARG A 46 18.09 6.21 1.31
CA ARG A 46 17.28 5.80 2.46
C ARG A 46 16.01 5.06 2.05
N GLU A 47 15.32 5.49 1.00
CA GLU A 47 14.18 4.75 0.44
C GLU A 47 14.59 3.34 0.04
N LYS A 48 15.68 3.20 -0.71
CA LYS A 48 16.20 1.89 -1.13
C LYS A 48 16.55 0.99 0.05
N VAL A 49 17.16 1.56 1.10
CA VAL A 49 17.47 0.83 2.35
C VAL A 49 16.19 0.41 3.08
N GLN A 50 15.21 1.30 3.19
CA GLN A 50 13.92 1.00 3.83
C GLN A 50 13.13 -0.06 3.07
N LEU A 51 13.10 0.00 1.74
CA LEU A 51 12.46 -1.02 0.91
C LEU A 51 13.19 -2.37 1.00
N ALA A 52 14.52 -2.37 1.15
CA ALA A 52 15.28 -3.61 1.39
C ALA A 52 14.97 -4.20 2.77
N SER A 53 14.98 -3.36 3.82
CA SER A 53 14.59 -3.74 5.18
C SER A 53 13.16 -4.27 5.26
N ALA A 54 12.21 -3.59 4.60
CA ALA A 54 10.81 -4.01 4.52
C ALA A 54 10.67 -5.38 3.83
N ARG A 55 11.42 -5.62 2.74
CA ARG A 55 11.46 -6.94 2.06
C ARG A 55 11.93 -8.04 2.99
N GLU A 56 13.05 -7.83 3.68
CA GLU A 56 13.60 -8.81 4.61
C GLU A 56 12.66 -9.07 5.79
N SER A 57 12.09 -8.02 6.37
CA SER A 57 11.13 -8.12 7.46
C SER A 57 9.87 -8.87 7.05
N MET A 58 9.28 -8.56 5.88
CA MET A 58 8.10 -9.27 5.38
C MET A 58 8.38 -10.75 5.09
N ARG A 59 9.54 -11.08 4.54
CA ARG A 59 9.94 -12.49 4.34
C ARG A 59 10.11 -13.22 5.67
N ALA A 60 10.72 -12.56 6.66
CA ALA A 60 10.84 -13.13 7.99
C ALA A 60 9.47 -13.37 8.65
N GLN A 61 8.54 -12.42 8.52
CA GLN A 61 7.16 -12.56 9.00
C GLN A 61 6.42 -13.69 8.29
N LEU A 62 6.52 -13.78 6.96
CA LEU A 62 5.91 -14.86 6.16
C LEU A 62 6.40 -16.26 6.57
N ASN A 63 7.65 -16.39 7.01
CA ASN A 63 8.19 -17.68 7.45
C ASN A 63 7.65 -18.17 8.80
N VAL A 64 7.13 -17.25 9.63
CA VAL A 64 6.64 -17.55 10.99
C VAL A 64 5.11 -17.50 11.07
N GLU A 65 4.48 -16.70 10.20
CA GLU A 65 3.04 -16.51 10.20
C GLU A 65 2.30 -17.78 9.73
N THR A 66 1.25 -18.13 10.45
CA THR A 66 0.46 -19.35 10.21
C THR A 66 -0.99 -19.02 9.90
N GLN A 67 -1.44 -17.79 10.21
CA GLN A 67 -2.79 -17.36 9.93
C GLN A 67 -2.98 -17.13 8.43
N PRO A 68 -3.86 -17.89 7.75
CA PRO A 68 -4.03 -17.79 6.29
C PRO A 68 -4.33 -16.37 5.77
N PRO A 69 -5.17 -15.54 6.44
CA PRO A 69 -5.42 -14.17 6.00
C PRO A 69 -4.17 -13.29 6.04
N LEU A 70 -3.34 -13.43 7.06
CA LEU A 70 -2.11 -12.65 7.23
C LEU A 70 -1.03 -13.11 6.25
N VAL A 71 -0.89 -14.43 6.02
CA VAL A 71 0.04 -14.97 5.03
C VAL A 71 -0.29 -14.45 3.64
N LEU A 72 -1.57 -14.48 3.23
CA LEU A 72 -1.98 -13.95 1.94
C LEU A 72 -1.73 -12.44 1.82
N HIS A 73 -2.04 -11.69 2.89
CA HIS A 73 -1.83 -10.25 2.92
C HIS A 73 -0.34 -9.90 2.77
N LEU A 74 0.53 -10.50 3.58
CA LEU A 74 1.97 -10.28 3.53
C LEU A 74 2.56 -10.71 2.18
N GLY A 75 2.08 -11.83 1.61
CA GLY A 75 2.50 -12.31 0.30
C GLY A 75 2.13 -11.33 -0.83
N ALA A 76 0.89 -10.83 -0.83
CA ALA A 76 0.45 -9.84 -1.83
C ALA A 76 1.19 -8.50 -1.69
N MET A 77 1.49 -8.07 -0.46
CA MET A 77 2.30 -6.88 -0.21
C MET A 77 3.76 -7.05 -0.66
N LEU A 78 4.35 -8.23 -0.43
CA LEU A 78 5.70 -8.52 -0.89
C LEU A 78 5.75 -8.56 -2.42
N LEU A 79 4.76 -9.15 -3.09
CA LEU A 79 4.66 -9.15 -4.55
C LEU A 79 4.54 -7.73 -5.12
N LEU A 80 3.72 -6.88 -4.52
CA LEU A 80 3.63 -5.47 -4.89
C LEU A 80 4.99 -4.76 -4.78
N LEU A 81 5.70 -5.02 -3.68
CA LEU A 81 7.01 -4.44 -3.40
C LEU A 81 8.08 -4.95 -4.39
N GLU A 82 8.02 -6.21 -4.80
CA GLU A 82 8.97 -6.79 -5.76
C GLU A 82 8.72 -6.35 -7.20
N LEU A 83 7.45 -6.30 -7.61
CA LEU A 83 7.07 -5.96 -8.98
C LEU A 83 7.13 -4.45 -9.24
N ARG A 84 6.58 -3.65 -8.32
CA ARG A 84 6.39 -2.20 -8.52
C ARG A 84 7.32 -1.33 -7.68
N GLY A 85 8.08 -1.90 -6.75
CA GLY A 85 8.95 -1.14 -5.86
C GLY A 85 8.20 -0.23 -4.89
N THR A 86 6.89 -0.45 -4.71
CA THR A 86 6.03 0.35 -3.85
C THR A 86 5.63 -0.41 -2.60
N PHE A 87 5.49 0.32 -1.49
CA PHE A 87 5.09 -0.24 -0.21
C PHE A 87 3.82 0.47 0.29
N LEU A 88 2.78 -0.31 0.59
CA LEU A 88 1.56 0.21 1.19
C LEU A 88 1.57 -0.12 2.69
N TYR A 89 1.82 0.89 3.51
CA TYR A 89 1.96 0.72 4.96
C TYR A 89 0.66 0.27 5.64
N SER A 90 -0.48 0.63 5.07
CA SER A 90 -1.80 0.26 5.58
C SER A 90 -2.69 -0.14 4.40
N LEU A 91 -2.65 -1.42 4.05
CA LEU A 91 -3.61 -2.02 3.13
C LEU A 91 -4.68 -2.76 3.95
N PRO A 92 -5.94 -2.34 3.92
CA PRO A 92 -7.04 -3.11 4.49
C PRO A 92 -7.11 -4.52 3.89
N GLY A 93 -7.24 -5.56 4.73
CA GLY A 93 -7.31 -6.96 4.27
C GLY A 93 -8.39 -7.22 3.21
N LYS A 94 -9.51 -6.49 3.26
CA LYS A 94 -10.58 -6.55 2.25
C LYS A 94 -10.17 -6.12 0.84
N LEU A 95 -9.08 -5.36 0.70
CA LEU A 95 -8.56 -4.87 -0.57
C LEU A 95 -7.47 -5.78 -1.17
N VAL A 96 -7.03 -6.82 -0.45
CA VAL A 96 -6.05 -7.79 -0.94
C VAL A 96 -6.48 -8.47 -2.26
N PRO A 97 -7.74 -8.88 -2.46
CA PRO A 97 -8.19 -9.44 -3.75
C PRO A 97 -8.06 -8.43 -4.90
N SER A 98 -8.48 -7.19 -4.69
CA SER A 98 -8.35 -6.12 -5.69
C SER A 98 -6.90 -5.80 -6.00
N LEU A 99 -6.00 -5.93 -5.04
CA LEU A 99 -4.57 -5.84 -5.29
C LEU A 99 -4.08 -6.99 -6.16
N ILE A 100 -4.48 -8.23 -5.87
CA ILE A 100 -4.09 -9.40 -6.66
C ILE A 100 -4.57 -9.26 -8.11
N GLU A 101 -5.82 -8.81 -8.32
CA GLU A 101 -6.36 -8.45 -9.64
C GLU A 101 -5.52 -7.38 -10.33
N ALA A 102 -5.13 -6.32 -9.61
CA ALA A 102 -4.30 -5.26 -10.17
C ALA A 102 -2.88 -5.74 -10.56
N LEU A 103 -2.38 -6.82 -9.96
CA LEU A 103 -1.07 -7.42 -10.27
C LEU A 103 -1.14 -8.47 -11.39
N GLN A 104 -2.33 -8.89 -11.83
CA GLN A 104 -2.53 -9.86 -12.90
C GLN A 104 -1.66 -9.65 -14.16
N PRO A 105 -1.51 -8.44 -14.74
CA PRO A 105 -0.74 -8.26 -15.98
C PRO A 105 0.78 -8.48 -15.80
N GLU A 106 1.27 -8.46 -14.56
CA GLU A 106 2.69 -8.61 -14.21
C GLU A 106 2.99 -10.02 -13.66
N LEU A 107 1.96 -10.85 -13.47
CA LEU A 107 2.07 -12.18 -12.89
C LEU A 107 1.90 -13.27 -13.95
N PRO A 108 2.62 -14.41 -13.81
CA PRO A 108 2.29 -15.62 -14.55
C PRO A 108 0.85 -16.06 -14.27
N GLU A 109 0.16 -16.56 -15.30
CA GLU A 109 -1.26 -16.95 -15.19
C GLU A 109 -1.51 -17.98 -14.09
N GLU A 110 -0.64 -19.00 -13.99
CA GLU A 110 -0.72 -20.03 -12.95
C GLU A 110 -0.61 -19.45 -11.53
N SER A 111 0.31 -18.50 -11.33
CA SER A 111 0.51 -17.81 -10.06
C SER A 111 -0.70 -16.97 -9.68
N PHE A 112 -1.27 -16.27 -10.67
CA PHE A 112 -2.48 -15.46 -10.47
C PHE A 112 -3.69 -16.33 -10.08
N VAL A 113 -3.94 -17.43 -10.81
CA VAL A 113 -5.04 -18.36 -10.50
C VAL A 113 -4.91 -18.92 -9.10
N THR A 114 -3.69 -19.29 -8.70
CA THR A 114 -3.40 -19.79 -7.35
C THR A 114 -3.68 -18.73 -6.28
N LEU A 115 -3.17 -17.50 -6.45
CA LEU A 115 -3.39 -16.40 -5.51
C LEU A 115 -4.88 -16.02 -5.40
N ALA A 116 -5.58 -15.96 -6.53
CA ALA A 116 -7.02 -15.69 -6.56
C ALA A 116 -7.81 -16.77 -5.82
N SER A 117 -7.40 -18.04 -5.96
CA SER A 117 -8.02 -19.15 -5.22
C SER A 117 -7.84 -19.00 -3.70
N PHE A 118 -6.64 -18.63 -3.25
CA PHE A 118 -6.37 -18.39 -1.82
C PHE A 118 -7.13 -17.18 -1.29
N ALA A 119 -7.23 -16.10 -2.06
CA ALA A 119 -8.03 -14.93 -1.69
C ALA A 119 -9.49 -15.30 -1.46
N ARG A 120 -10.07 -16.12 -2.34
CA ARG A 120 -11.45 -16.61 -2.19
C ARG A 120 -11.62 -17.47 -0.94
N LEU A 121 -10.67 -18.36 -0.66
CA LEU A 121 -10.70 -19.23 0.52
C LEU A 121 -10.59 -18.44 1.83
N VAL A 122 -9.68 -17.45 1.86
CA VAL A 122 -9.51 -16.55 3.00
C VAL A 122 -10.81 -15.76 3.24
N GLN A 123 -11.41 -15.20 2.19
CA GLN A 123 -12.70 -14.50 2.31
C GLN A 123 -13.81 -15.41 2.85
N ALA A 124 -13.89 -16.65 2.37
CA ALA A 124 -14.88 -17.62 2.86
C ALA A 124 -14.66 -17.94 4.35
N SER A 125 -13.40 -18.11 4.78
CA SER A 125 -13.07 -18.38 6.20
C SER A 125 -13.40 -17.21 7.13
N LEU A 126 -13.33 -15.98 6.64
CA LEU A 126 -13.67 -14.77 7.40
C LEU A 126 -15.17 -14.48 7.44
N ALA A 127 -15.92 -14.99 6.47
CA ALA A 127 -17.38 -14.84 6.38
C ALA A 127 -18.16 -15.93 7.12
N ALA A 128 -17.52 -17.04 7.50
CA ALA A 128 -18.14 -18.08 8.29
C ALA A 128 -18.29 -17.59 9.75
N PRO A 129 -19.50 -17.60 10.34
CA PRO A 129 -19.65 -17.43 11.78
C PRO A 129 -19.02 -18.65 12.46
N GLY A 130 -18.03 -18.42 13.31
CA GLY A 130 -17.50 -19.42 14.24
C GLY A 130 -18.51 -19.75 15.33
#